data_AF-A0A382ISI6-F1
#
_entry.id   AF-A0A382ISI6-F1
#
_cell.length_a   1.000
_cell.length_b   1.000
_cell.length_c   1.000
_cell.angle_alpha   90.00
_cell.angle_beta   90.00
_cell.angle_gamma   90.00
#
_symmetry.space_group_name_H-M   'P 1'
#
loop_
_entity.id
_entity.type
_entity.pdbx_description
1 polymer ?
#
loop_
_entity_poly.entity_id
_entity_poly.type
_entity_poly.pdbx_seq_one_letter_code
_entity_poly.pdbx_strand_id
1 'polypeptide(L)'
;KSAEKFKLTPVSVLNFLEGTRFTKEKQEKQKSPYRRLLKPKSGGAAMVVDSLKDHLDSILDVTIAYKQRTPTFFEFLCGHKPEIFFTIDQIPVPAEISANSISSAKATQHWIADRWQNKDNLLSELLGR
;
A
#
# COMPACT_ATOMS: atom_id res chain seq x y z
N LYS A 1 12.76 -20.10 -2.59
CA LYS A 1 13.52 -20.59 -1.40
C LYS A 1 13.51 -19.65 -0.18
N SER A 2 13.04 -18.40 -0.27
CA SER A 2 12.98 -17.50 0.90
C SER A 2 11.67 -17.56 1.70
N ALA A 3 10.60 -18.16 1.17
CA ALA A 3 9.29 -18.15 1.80
C ALA A 3 9.15 -19.10 3.02
N GLU A 4 9.93 -20.19 3.08
CA GLU A 4 9.74 -21.22 4.11
C GLU A 4 10.34 -20.85 5.48
N LYS A 5 11.32 -19.93 5.52
CA LYS A 5 11.91 -19.47 6.79
C LYS A 5 10.99 -18.54 7.59
N PHE A 6 9.87 -18.09 7.01
CA PHE A 6 8.93 -17.17 7.66
C PHE A 6 7.92 -17.87 8.58
N LYS A 7 7.92 -19.21 8.66
CA LYS A 7 6.93 -19.97 9.45
C LYS A 7 7.25 -20.08 10.96
N LEU A 8 8.45 -19.70 11.39
CA LEU A 8 8.93 -19.94 12.78
C LEU A 8 9.22 -18.67 13.58
N THR A 9 9.02 -17.49 12.99
CA THR A 9 9.27 -16.19 13.66
C THR A 9 8.22 -15.20 13.18
N PRO A 10 7.58 -14.41 14.07
CA PRO A 10 6.65 -13.37 13.64
C PRO A 10 7.39 -12.41 12.71
N VAL A 11 6.91 -12.31 11.47
CA VAL A 11 7.49 -11.44 10.46
C VAL A 11 6.46 -10.46 9.94
N SER A 12 6.88 -9.21 9.77
CA SER A 12 6.08 -8.18 9.10
C SER A 12 6.58 -8.01 7.67
N VAL A 13 5.70 -8.20 6.70
CA VAL A 13 6.00 -7.93 5.30
C VAL A 13 5.50 -6.54 4.94
N LEU A 14 6.43 -5.67 4.57
CA LEU A 14 6.12 -4.34 4.06
C LEU A 14 6.05 -4.37 2.53
N ASN A 15 4.98 -3.83 1.96
CA ASN A 15 4.81 -3.75 0.52
C ASN A 15 4.42 -2.33 0.07
N PHE A 16 5.14 -1.80 -0.91
CA PHE A 16 4.84 -0.53 -1.55
C PHE A 16 4.21 -0.79 -2.91
N LEU A 17 2.87 -0.81 -3.00
CA LEU A 17 2.20 -1.25 -4.22
C LEU A 17 2.47 -0.32 -5.42
N GLU A 18 2.79 0.96 -5.22
CA GLU A 18 3.23 1.84 -6.32
C GLU A 18 4.55 1.39 -6.96
N GLY A 19 5.37 0.64 -6.19
CA GLY A 19 6.69 0.15 -6.58
C GLY A 19 7.75 1.23 -6.75
N THR A 20 7.40 2.52 -6.67
CA THR A 20 8.33 3.65 -6.67
C THR A 20 7.70 4.84 -5.94
N ARG A 21 8.51 5.85 -5.61
CA ARG A 21 8.00 7.14 -5.10
C ARG A 21 7.15 7.85 -6.15
N PHE A 22 6.00 8.39 -5.71
CA PHE A 22 5.09 9.19 -6.50
C PHE A 22 5.78 10.42 -7.11
N THR A 23 5.51 10.68 -8.39
CA THR A 23 5.72 11.98 -9.05
C THR A 23 4.58 12.22 -10.03
N LYS A 24 4.20 13.49 -10.27
CA LYS A 24 3.16 13.83 -11.26
C LYS A 24 3.49 13.29 -12.65
N GLU A 25 4.75 13.39 -13.07
CA GLU A 25 5.21 12.84 -14.35
C GLU A 25 4.94 11.34 -14.48
N LYS A 26 5.22 10.53 -13.43
CA LYS A 26 4.93 9.08 -13.46
C LYS A 26 3.43 8.80 -13.49
N GLN A 27 2.65 9.58 -12.76
CA GLN A 27 1.20 9.47 -12.72
C GLN A 27 0.59 9.70 -14.11
N GLU A 28 1.00 10.78 -14.77
CA GLU A 28 0.58 11.14 -16.12
C GLU A 28 1.03 10.09 -17.14
N LYS A 29 2.31 9.69 -17.10
CA LYS A 29 2.90 8.70 -18.01
C LYS A 29 2.17 7.35 -17.98
N GLN A 30 1.78 6.88 -16.80
CA GLN A 30 1.03 5.63 -16.68
C GLN A 30 -0.49 5.79 -16.81
N LYS A 31 -0.99 7.02 -16.97
CA LYS A 31 -2.42 7.36 -16.98
C LYS A 31 -3.13 6.78 -15.76
N SER A 32 -2.66 7.17 -14.57
CA SER A 32 -3.27 6.72 -13.31
C SER A 32 -4.75 7.14 -13.26
N PRO A 33 -5.68 6.24 -12.90
CA PRO A 33 -7.08 6.63 -12.69
C PRO A 33 -7.28 7.41 -11.38
N TYR A 34 -6.27 7.42 -10.51
CA TYR A 34 -6.28 8.05 -9.20
C TYR A 34 -5.64 9.44 -9.26
N ARG A 35 -6.18 10.40 -8.49
CA ARG A 35 -5.73 11.81 -8.50
C ARG A 35 -4.44 12.04 -7.73
N ARG A 36 -4.17 11.25 -6.69
CA ARG A 36 -3.06 11.43 -5.74
C ARG A 36 -2.15 10.20 -5.65
N LEU A 37 -2.42 9.13 -6.40
CA LEU A 37 -1.70 7.86 -6.33
C LEU A 37 -1.23 7.37 -7.70
N LEU A 38 -0.19 6.53 -7.68
CA LEU A 38 0.20 5.73 -8.84
C LEU A 38 -0.68 4.47 -8.95
N LYS A 39 -0.69 3.80 -10.11
CA LYS A 39 -1.38 2.51 -10.27
C LYS A 39 -0.74 1.46 -9.35
N PRO A 40 -1.52 0.70 -8.57
CA PRO A 40 -0.98 -0.34 -7.72
C PRO A 40 -0.51 -1.54 -8.55
N LYS A 41 0.70 -2.02 -8.26
CA LYS A 41 1.25 -3.28 -8.77
C LYS A 41 0.83 -4.42 -7.83
N SER A 42 -0.41 -4.87 -8.01
CA SER A 42 -1.07 -5.88 -7.16
C SER A 42 -0.43 -7.27 -7.17
N GLY A 43 0.34 -7.62 -8.20
CA GLY A 43 0.94 -8.95 -8.33
C GLY A 43 1.86 -9.34 -7.17
N GLY A 44 2.67 -8.41 -6.68
CA GLY A 44 3.56 -8.67 -5.53
C GLY A 44 2.79 -8.87 -4.23
N ALA A 45 1.71 -8.11 -4.02
CA ALA A 45 0.84 -8.28 -2.84
C ALA A 45 0.08 -9.60 -2.89
N ALA A 46 -0.47 -9.98 -4.04
CA ALA A 46 -1.14 -11.25 -4.22
C ALA A 46 -0.22 -12.44 -3.92
N MET A 47 1.05 -12.38 -4.35
CA MET A 47 2.03 -13.42 -4.02
C MET A 47 2.34 -13.52 -2.53
N VAL A 48 2.44 -12.37 -1.83
CA VAL A 48 2.66 -12.34 -0.38
C VAL A 48 1.46 -12.92 0.37
N VAL A 49 0.25 -12.52 -0.01
CA VAL A 49 -0.99 -13.07 0.58
C VAL A 49 -1.05 -14.58 0.36
N ASP A 50 -0.83 -15.06 -0.86
CA ASP A 50 -0.84 -16.50 -1.17
C ASP A 50 0.22 -17.29 -0.39
N SER A 51 1.42 -16.72 -0.23
CA SER A 51 2.53 -17.36 0.49
C SER A 51 2.34 -17.40 2.01
N LEU A 52 1.60 -16.44 2.57
CA LEU A 52 1.49 -16.23 4.02
C LEU A 52 0.07 -16.39 4.57
N LYS A 53 -0.93 -16.69 3.73
CA LYS A 53 -2.37 -16.77 4.11
C LYS A 53 -2.66 -17.57 5.40
N ASP A 54 -1.94 -18.66 5.65
CA ASP A 54 -2.14 -19.51 6.84
C ASP A 54 -1.46 -18.95 8.11
N HIS A 55 -0.72 -17.84 7.98
CA HIS A 55 0.07 -17.17 9.02
C HIS A 55 -0.10 -15.64 8.99
N LEU A 56 -1.11 -15.12 8.30
CA LEU A 56 -1.33 -13.67 8.15
C LEU A 56 -2.39 -13.23 9.16
N ASP A 57 -1.96 -12.53 10.22
CA ASP A 57 -2.86 -12.13 11.30
C ASP A 57 -3.76 -10.95 10.90
N SER A 58 -3.16 -9.92 10.28
CA SER A 58 -3.87 -8.73 9.80
C SER A 58 -3.05 -7.98 8.76
N ILE A 59 -3.73 -7.14 7.99
CA ILE A 59 -3.11 -6.22 7.02
C ILE A 59 -3.14 -4.82 7.62
N LEU A 60 -1.96 -4.18 7.71
CA LEU A 60 -1.86 -2.77 8.07
C LEU A 60 -1.84 -1.93 6.80
N ASP A 61 -2.93 -1.20 6.59
CA ASP A 61 -3.07 -0.31 5.45
C ASP A 61 -2.65 1.12 5.84
N VAL A 62 -1.45 1.52 5.39
CA VAL A 62 -0.83 2.77 5.80
C VAL A 62 -0.96 3.83 4.70
N THR A 63 -1.45 5.02 5.06
CA THR A 63 -1.54 6.19 4.19
C THR A 63 -0.74 7.34 4.79
N ILE A 64 0.18 7.90 3.98
CA ILE A 64 1.04 9.01 4.38
C ILE A 64 0.79 10.17 3.43
N ALA A 65 0.33 11.30 3.96
CA ALA A 65 0.09 12.52 3.19
C ALA A 65 1.04 13.62 3.62
N TYR A 66 1.82 14.15 2.68
CA TYR A 66 2.66 15.33 2.89
C TYR A 66 1.90 16.56 2.38
N LYS A 67 1.56 17.51 3.25
CA LYS A 67 0.68 18.64 2.88
C LYS A 67 1.24 19.51 1.76
N GLN A 68 2.55 19.76 1.79
CA GLN A 68 3.22 20.62 0.82
C GLN A 68 4.04 19.81 -0.18
N ARG A 69 5.16 19.25 0.29
CA ARG A 69 6.05 18.38 -0.49
C ARG A 69 6.68 17.34 0.41
N THR A 70 7.14 16.26 -0.20
CA THR A 70 7.99 15.29 0.49
C THR A 70 9.31 15.95 0.90
N PRO A 71 9.72 15.87 2.18
CA PRO A 71 11.01 16.40 2.60
C PRO A 71 12.15 15.57 1.97
N THR A 72 13.26 16.24 1.70
CA THR A 72 14.51 15.53 1.40
C THR A 72 15.06 14.89 2.67
N PHE A 73 15.93 13.90 2.51
CA PHE A 73 16.58 13.24 3.64
C PHE A 73 17.32 14.22 4.56
N PHE A 74 18.04 15.19 3.97
CA PHE A 74 18.76 16.21 4.73
C PHE A 74 17.82 17.17 5.48
N GLU A 75 16.72 17.59 4.87
CA GLU A 75 15.73 18.44 5.56
C GLU A 75 15.15 17.73 6.79
N PHE A 76 14.88 16.42 6.66
CA PHE A 76 14.44 15.61 7.79
C PHE A 76 15.50 15.55 8.90
N LEU A 77 16.77 15.30 8.56
CA LEU A 77 17.87 15.27 9.54
C LEU A 77 18.12 16.64 10.21
N CYS A 78 17.96 17.74 9.47
CA CYS A 78 18.13 19.10 9.99
C CYS A 78 16.94 19.58 10.84
N GLY A 79 15.98 18.71 11.17
CA GLY A 79 14.86 19.04 12.03
C GLY A 79 13.76 19.85 11.35
N HIS A 80 13.70 19.87 10.02
CA HIS A 80 12.53 20.41 9.32
C HIS A 80 11.31 19.55 9.68
N LYS A 81 10.24 20.19 10.15
CA LYS A 81 9.01 19.53 10.58
C LYS A 81 7.91 19.78 9.55
N PRO A 82 7.86 19.03 8.43
CA PRO A 82 6.75 19.15 7.50
C PRO A 82 5.46 18.68 8.17
N GLU A 83 4.34 19.29 7.79
CA GLU A 83 3.02 18.80 8.18
C GLU A 83 2.73 17.49 7.43
N ILE A 84 2.72 16.38 8.18
CA ILE A 84 2.48 15.03 7.68
C ILE A 84 1.24 14.48 8.36
N PHE A 85 0.30 13.98 7.56
CA PHE A 85 -0.82 13.18 8.05
C PHE A 85 -0.50 11.70 7.91
N PHE A 86 -0.75 10.95 8.97
CA PHE A 86 -0.53 9.51 9.03
C PHE A 86 -1.83 8.81 9.41
N THR A 87 -2.28 7.89 8.56
CA THR A 87 -3.46 7.07 8.81
C THR A 87 -3.06 5.61 8.69
N ILE A 88 -3.45 4.81 9.67
CA ILE A 88 -3.26 3.36 9.68
C ILE A 88 -4.62 2.72 9.88
N ASP A 89 -5.05 1.91 8.92
CA ASP A 89 -6.20 1.03 9.09
C ASP A 89 -5.70 -0.39 9.30
N GLN A 90 -6.09 -1.01 10.41
CA GLN A 90 -5.88 -2.44 10.60
C GLN A 90 -7.06 -3.20 10.00
N ILE A 91 -6.80 -4.04 9.01
CA ILE A 91 -7.82 -4.76 8.25
C ILE A 91 -7.68 -6.26 8.55
N PRO A 92 -8.76 -6.96 8.94
CA PRO A 92 -8.74 -8.42 9.01
C PRO A 92 -8.51 -8.98 7.61
N VAL A 93 -7.80 -10.10 7.50
CA VAL A 93 -7.52 -10.72 6.19
C VAL A 93 -8.83 -11.15 5.54
N PRO A 94 -9.24 -10.57 4.39
CA PRO A 94 -10.48 -10.94 3.74
C PRO A 94 -10.46 -12.41 3.28
N ALA A 95 -11.53 -13.15 3.56
CA ALA A 95 -11.64 -14.56 3.18
C ALA A 95 -11.53 -14.79 1.67
N GLU A 96 -11.95 -13.80 0.87
CA GLU A 96 -11.94 -13.84 -0.59
C GLU A 96 -10.53 -13.82 -1.19
N ILE A 97 -9.57 -13.19 -0.49
CA ILE A 97 -8.18 -13.10 -0.94
C ILE A 97 -7.30 -14.21 -0.34
N SER A 98 -7.75 -14.88 0.72
CA SER A 98 -7.04 -16.00 1.35
C SER A 98 -7.34 -17.36 0.70
N ALA A 99 -8.24 -17.43 -0.28
CA ALA A 99 -8.61 -18.69 -0.94
C ALA A 99 -7.53 -19.18 -1.93
N ASN A 100 -7.31 -20.50 -2.02
CA ASN A 100 -6.36 -21.11 -2.96
C ASN A 100 -6.99 -21.31 -4.34
N SER A 101 -7.17 -20.24 -5.13
CA SER A 101 -7.72 -20.37 -6.48
C SER A 101 -7.29 -19.24 -7.41
N ILE A 102 -7.35 -19.46 -8.73
CA ILE A 102 -7.18 -18.37 -9.70
C ILE A 102 -8.21 -17.23 -9.47
N SER A 103 -9.36 -17.56 -8.87
CA SER A 103 -10.37 -16.59 -8.44
C SER A 103 -9.84 -15.64 -7.35
N SER A 104 -8.97 -16.09 -6.44
CA SER A 104 -8.45 -15.26 -5.36
C SER A 104 -7.47 -14.20 -5.84
N ALA A 105 -6.73 -14.47 -6.93
CA ALA A 105 -5.86 -13.46 -7.55
C ALA A 105 -6.69 -12.29 -8.11
N LYS A 106 -7.81 -12.60 -8.78
CA LYS A 106 -8.75 -11.57 -9.25
C LYS A 106 -9.44 -10.85 -8.08
N ALA A 107 -9.89 -11.58 -7.06
CA ALA A 107 -10.47 -10.97 -5.86
C ALA A 107 -9.48 -10.02 -5.16
N THR A 108 -8.21 -10.42 -5.07
CA THR A 108 -7.13 -9.58 -4.51
C THR A 108 -6.92 -8.32 -5.33
N GLN A 109 -6.96 -8.41 -6.66
CA GLN A 109 -6.85 -7.24 -7.53
C GLN A 109 -8.00 -6.25 -7.32
N HIS A 110 -9.25 -6.73 -7.24
CA HIS A 110 -10.41 -5.88 -6.98
C HIS A 110 -10.34 -5.25 -5.59
N TRP A 111 -10.05 -6.05 -4.56
CA TRP A 111 -9.90 -5.56 -3.20
C TRP A 111 -8.81 -4.48 -3.09
N ILE A 112 -7.65 -4.68 -3.75
CA ILE A 112 -6.60 -3.66 -3.81
C ILE A 112 -7.11 -2.39 -4.50
N ALA A 113 -7.83 -2.52 -5.62
CA ALA A 113 -8.35 -1.37 -6.36
C ALA A 113 -9.33 -0.54 -5.50
N ASP A 114 -10.21 -1.19 -4.75
CA ASP A 114 -11.16 -0.54 -3.83
C ASP A 114 -10.43 0.18 -2.70
N ARG A 115 -9.44 -0.49 -2.08
CA ARG A 115 -8.57 0.15 -1.07
C ARG A 115 -7.83 1.34 -1.65
N TRP A 116 -7.36 1.24 -2.90
CA TRP A 116 -6.67 2.34 -3.57
C TRP A 116 -7.59 3.54 -3.81
N GLN A 117 -8.84 3.30 -4.21
CA GLN A 117 -9.82 4.37 -4.38
C GLN A 117 -10.13 5.06 -3.05
N ASN A 118 -10.27 4.30 -1.96
CA ASN A 118 -10.47 4.86 -0.62
C ASN A 118 -9.29 5.72 -0.18
N LYS A 119 -8.05 5.26 -0.44
CA LYS A 119 -6.85 6.05 -0.17
C LYS A 119 -6.81 7.34 -0.99
N ASP A 120 -7.19 7.31 -2.26
CA ASP A 120 -7.20 8.50 -3.12
C ASP A 120 -8.19 9.57 -2.60
N ASN A 121 -9.36 9.11 -2.13
CA ASN A 121 -10.38 9.96 -1.51
C ASN A 121 -9.86 10.56 -0.20
N LEU A 122 -9.29 9.72 0.69
CA LEU A 122 -8.70 10.15 1.95
C LEU A 122 -7.57 11.18 1.73
N LEU A 123 -6.67 10.92 0.78
CA LEU A 123 -5.61 11.86 0.43
C LEU A 123 -6.17 13.18 -0.09
N SER A 124 -7.26 13.15 -0.84
CA SER A 124 -7.93 14.35 -1.32
C SER A 124 -8.55 15.17 -0.19
N GLU A 125 -9.11 14.51 0.82
CA GLU A 125 -9.63 15.15 2.02
C GLU A 125 -8.50 15.76 2.85
N LEU A 126 -7.47 14.99 3.18
CA LEU A 126 -6.35 15.42 4.04
C LEU A 126 -5.56 16.56 3.41
N LEU A 127 -5.37 16.55 2.09
CA LEU A 127 -4.65 17.59 1.35
C LEU A 127 -5.54 18.75 0.88
N GLY A 128 -6.85 18.68 1.13
CA GLY A 128 -7.80 19.77 0.91
C GLY A 128 -8.01 20.65 2.15
N ARG A 129 -7.52 20.22 3.31
CA ARG A 129 -7.50 20.97 4.58
C ARG A 129 -6.28 21.88 4.67
#